data_AF-A0A656HDW1-F1
#
_entry.id   AF-A0A656HDW1-F1
#
_cell.length_a   1.000
_cell.length_b   1.000
_cell.length_c   1.000
_cell.angle_alpha   90.00
_cell.angle_beta   90.00
_cell.angle_gamma   90.00
#
_symmetry.space_group_name_H-M   'P 1'
#
loop_
_entity.id
_entity.type
_entity.pdbx_description
1 polymer ?
#
loop_
_entity_poly.entity_id
_entity_poly.type
_entity_poly.pdbx_seq_one_letter_code
_entity_poly.pdbx_strand_id
1 'polypeptide(L)'
;MMQITMDIPEQFALDKTRPEIVSTLKLYAALALFQSGKLSAGAATELAGIDRYSFMAECKKHNIPTINYAPDDLDAELADFRLAS
;
A
#
# COMPACT_ATOMS: atom_id res chain seq x y z
N MET A 1 -14.50 -3.34 15.69
CA MET A 1 -13.29 -2.51 15.90
C MET A 1 -12.31 -3.32 16.72
N MET A 2 -11.10 -3.57 16.22
CA MET A 2 -10.01 -4.23 16.95
C MET A 2 -9.01 -3.18 17.41
N GLN A 3 -8.44 -3.33 18.60
CA GLN A 3 -7.40 -2.44 19.13
C GLN A 3 -6.10 -3.21 19.33
N ILE A 4 -4.98 -2.55 19.00
CA ILE A 4 -3.62 -3.05 19.19
C ILE A 4 -2.90 -2.05 20.09
N THR A 5 -2.26 -2.53 21.15
CA THR A 5 -1.39 -1.74 22.03
C THR A 5 0.06 -2.02 21.67
N MET A 6 0.87 -0.97 21.51
CA MET A 6 2.30 -1.07 21.23
C MET A 6 3.05 -0.15 22.19
N ASP A 7 4.09 -0.70 22.81
CA ASP A 7 5.04 0.07 23.60
C ASP A 7 6.12 0.62 22.66
N ILE A 8 6.16 1.95 22.54
CA ILE A 8 7.12 2.66 21.69
C ILE A 8 8.11 3.40 22.60
N PRO A 9 9.42 3.16 22.48
CA PRO A 9 10.42 3.88 23.26
C PRO A 9 10.35 5.39 22.99
N GLU A 10 10.40 6.21 24.05
CA GLU A 10 10.20 7.67 23.98
C GLU A 10 11.15 8.38 23.02
N GLN A 11 12.38 7.85 22.88
CA GLN A 11 13.38 8.36 21.93
C GLN A 11 12.91 8.39 20.47
N PHE A 12 11.91 7.59 20.09
CA PHE A 12 11.34 7.56 18.74
C PHE A 12 10.13 8.49 18.57
N ALA A 13 9.64 9.08 19.67
CA ALA A 13 8.57 10.06 19.68
C ALA A 13 9.07 11.51 19.71
N LEU A 14 10.40 11.71 19.72
CA LEU A 14 11.01 13.05 19.60
C LEU A 14 10.49 13.71 18.32
N ASP A 15 9.86 14.87 18.48
CA ASP A 15 9.31 15.72 17.41
C ASP A 15 8.07 15.18 16.67
N LYS A 16 7.41 14.12 17.17
CA LYS A 16 6.16 13.61 16.58
C LYS A 16 5.04 13.45 17.58
N THR A 17 3.85 13.87 17.18
CA THR A 17 2.62 13.66 17.94
C THR A 17 2.14 12.21 17.84
N ARG A 18 1.39 11.74 18.83
CA ARG A 18 0.80 10.39 18.83
C ARG A 18 -0.01 10.08 17.56
N PRO A 19 -0.86 10.98 17.03
CA PRO A 19 -1.56 10.75 15.76
C PRO A 19 -0.61 10.54 14.58
N GLU A 20 0.49 11.28 14.48
CA GLU A 20 1.47 11.13 13.39
C GLU A 20 2.17 9.77 13.43
N ILE A 21 2.53 9.31 14.63
CA ILE A 21 3.12 7.99 14.84
C ILE A 21 2.13 6.90 14.42
N VAL A 22 0.88 6.99 14.86
CA VAL A 22 -0.17 6.02 14.53
C VAL A 22 -0.43 5.98 13.02
N SER A 23 -0.57 7.13 12.37
CA SER A 23 -0.78 7.21 10.92
C SER A 23 0.41 6.64 10.15
N THR A 24 1.63 6.91 10.60
CA THR A 24 2.85 6.34 10.01
C THR A 24 2.82 4.81 10.12
N LEU A 25 2.58 4.27 11.32
CA LEU A 25 2.56 2.82 11.54
C LEU A 25 1.47 2.12 10.72
N LYS A 26 0.28 2.71 10.62
CA LYS A 26 -0.81 2.20 9.78
C LYS A 26 -0.43 2.15 8.30
N LEU A 27 0.18 3.22 7.79
CA LEU A 27 0.65 3.28 6.41
C LEU A 27 1.68 2.19 6.13
N TYR A 28 2.73 2.09 6.96
CA TYR A 28 3.78 1.08 6.76
C TYR A 28 3.25 -0.35 6.89
N ALA A 29 2.34 -0.61 7.83
CA ALA A 29 1.68 -1.91 7.95
C ALA A 29 0.86 -2.24 6.69
N ALA A 30 0.08 -1.28 6.18
CA ALA A 30 -0.70 -1.44 4.96
C ALA A 30 0.19 -1.70 3.73
N LEU A 31 1.29 -0.96 3.58
CA LEU A 31 2.26 -1.16 2.50
C LEU A 31 2.90 -2.54 2.57
N ALA A 32 3.38 -2.96 3.74
CA ALA A 32 4.03 -4.27 3.92
C ALA A 32 3.05 -5.43 3.67
N LEU A 33 1.81 -5.32 4.15
CA LEU A 33 0.79 -6.35 3.96
C LEU A 33 0.28 -6.40 2.52
N PHE A 34 0.19 -5.26 1.84
CA PHE A 34 -0.11 -5.20 0.41
C PHE A 34 1.01 -5.84 -0.42
N GLN A 35 2.27 -5.44 -0.18
CA GLN A 35 3.44 -5.97 -0.88
C GLN A 35 3.58 -7.49 -0.71
N SER A 36 3.24 -8.03 0.46
CA SER A 36 3.26 -9.47 0.72
C SER A 36 2.01 -10.22 0.23
N GLY A 37 1.09 -9.54 -0.46
CA GLY A 37 -0.16 -10.12 -0.99
C GLY A 37 -1.18 -10.51 0.08
N LYS A 38 -1.00 -10.06 1.33
CA LYS A 38 -1.91 -10.35 2.46
C LYS A 38 -3.12 -9.42 2.48
N LEU A 39 -2.97 -8.19 1.96
CA LEU A 39 -4.07 -7.26 1.78
C LEU A 39 -4.25 -6.93 0.30
N SER A 40 -5.51 -6.77 -0.12
CA SER A 40 -5.83 -6.11 -1.38
C SER A 40 -5.55 -4.61 -1.27
N ALA A 41 -5.46 -3.91 -2.41
CA ALA A 41 -5.31 -2.47 -2.41
C ALA A 41 -6.43 -1.74 -1.63
N GLY A 42 -7.67 -2.24 -1.70
CA GLY A 42 -8.79 -1.68 -0.94
C GLY A 42 -8.64 -1.86 0.57
N ALA A 43 -8.31 -3.07 1.02
CA ALA A 43 -8.11 -3.33 2.44
C ALA A 43 -6.88 -2.58 2.99
N ALA A 44 -5.84 -2.39 2.18
CA ALA A 44 -4.67 -1.60 2.54
C ALA A 44 -5.01 -0.11 2.68
N THR A 45 -5.85 0.46 1.80
CA THR A 45 -6.33 1.85 1.93
C THR A 45 -7.14 2.06 3.21
N GLU A 46 -8.00 1.10 3.57
CA GLU A 46 -8.79 1.14 4.79
C GLU A 46 -7.90 1.09 6.05
N LEU A 47 -6.89 0.21 6.06
CA LEU A 47 -5.93 0.12 7.16
C LEU A 47 -5.09 1.39 7.30
N ALA A 48 -4.58 1.93 6.18
CA ALA A 48 -3.79 3.16 6.16
C ALA A 48 -4.62 4.40 6.52
N GLY A 49 -5.95 4.36 6.33
CA GLY A 49 -6.83 5.50 6.57
C GLY A 49 -6.64 6.64 5.56
N ILE A 50 -6.24 6.31 4.33
CA ILE A 50 -6.02 7.28 3.24
C ILE A 50 -6.76 6.82 1.98
N ASP A 51 -6.99 7.74 1.06
CA ASP A 51 -7.64 7.43 -0.21
C ASP A 51 -6.73 6.61 -1.15
N ARG A 52 -7.35 6.04 -2.18
CA ARG A 52 -6.70 5.16 -3.15
C ARG A 52 -5.55 5.85 -3.90
N TYR A 53 -5.68 7.12 -4.27
CA TYR A 53 -4.63 7.84 -5.01
C TYR A 53 -3.43 8.11 -4.12
N SER A 54 -3.67 8.56 -2.87
CA SER A 54 -2.60 8.74 -1.88
C SER A 54 -1.86 7.42 -1.59
N PHE A 55 -2.59 6.31 -1.47
CA PHE A 55 -1.97 5.00 -1.24
C PHE A 55 -1.12 4.53 -2.44
N MET A 56 -1.60 4.74 -3.67
CA MET A 56 -0.83 4.43 -4.88
C MET A 56 0.44 5.30 -5.00
N ALA A 57 0.37 6.57 -4.58
CA ALA A 57 1.52 7.46 -4.54
C ALA A 57 2.57 6.97 -3.51
N GLU A 58 2.14 6.55 -2.32
CA GLU A 58 3.04 5.96 -1.33
C GLU A 58 3.64 4.62 -1.81
N CYS A 59 2.86 3.75 -2.44
CA CYS A 59 3.41 2.54 -3.05
C CYS A 59 4.51 2.86 -4.07
N LYS A 60 4.30 3.86 -4.94
CA LYS A 60 5.32 4.31 -5.91
C LYS A 60 6.56 4.83 -5.21
N LYS A 61 6.41 5.68 -4.19
CA LYS A 61 7.52 6.23 -3.39
C LYS A 61 8.33 5.16 -2.67
N HIS A 62 7.67 4.07 -2.27
CA HIS A 62 8.27 2.92 -1.59
C HIS A 62 8.69 1.78 -2.55
N ASN A 63 8.63 1.99 -3.88
CA ASN A 63 8.94 0.99 -4.91
C ASN A 63 8.14 -0.32 -4.79
N ILE A 64 6.90 -0.23 -4.33
CA ILE A 64 5.98 -1.36 -4.24
C ILE A 64 5.21 -1.43 -5.56
N PRO A 65 5.31 -2.54 -6.32
CA PRO A 65 4.58 -2.69 -7.58
C PRO A 65 3.07 -2.71 -7.29
N THR A 66 2.35 -1.72 -7.83
CA THR A 66 0.89 -1.60 -7.70
C THR A 66 0.13 -2.24 -8.84
N ILE A 67 0.84 -2.57 -9.92
CA ILE A 67 0.30 -3.22 -11.10
C ILE A 67 1.17 -4.43 -11.36
N ASN A 68 0.60 -5.61 -11.18
CA ASN A 68 1.23 -6.87 -11.55
C ASN A 68 0.85 -7.16 -13.00
N TYR A 69 1.40 -6.42 -13.96
CA TYR A 69 1.43 -6.90 -15.34
C TYR A 69 2.53 -7.95 -15.39
N ALA A 70 2.15 -9.22 -15.55
CA ALA A 70 3.09 -10.19 -16.07
C ALA A 70 3.51 -9.69 -17.47
N PRO A 71 4.79 -9.72 -17.85
CA PRO A 71 5.23 -9.33 -19.19
C PRO A 71 4.41 -10.02 -20.29
N ASP A 72 3.99 -11.25 -20.04
CA ASP A 72 3.22 -12.09 -20.96
C ASP A 72 1.73 -11.66 -21.11
N ASP A 73 1.17 -10.89 -20.18
CA ASP A 73 -0.22 -10.39 -20.28
C ASP A 73 -0.35 -9.22 -21.27
N LEU A 74 0.70 -8.40 -21.42
CA LEU A 74 0.70 -7.29 -22.38
C LEU A 74 0.70 -7.77 -23.83
N ASP A 75 1.45 -8.83 -24.12
CA ASP A 75 1.50 -9.43 -25.46
C ASP A 75 0.17 -10.09 -25.83
N ALA A 76 -0.53 -10.70 -24.87
CA ALA A 76 -1.86 -11.27 -25.08
C ALA A 76 -2.91 -10.18 -25.37
N GLU A 77 -2.95 -9.09 -24.59
CA GLU A 77 -3.87 -7.97 -24.83
C GLU A 77 -3.57 -7.25 -26.16
N LEU A 78 -2.29 -7.06 -26.52
CA LEU A 78 -1.91 -6.47 -27.81
C LEU A 78 -2.23 -7.38 -29.00
N ALA A 79 -2.15 -8.70 -28.83
CA ALA A 79 -2.54 -9.66 -29.87
C ALA A 79 -4.05 -9.63 -30.13
N ASP A 80 -4.87 -9.57 -29.08
CA ASP A 80 -6.33 -9.46 -29.20
C ASP A 80 -6.74 -8.15 -29.90
N PHE A 81 -6.08 -7.02 -29.60
CA PHE A 81 -6.34 -5.75 -30.29
C PHE A 81 -5.99 -5.78 -31.78
N ARG A 82 -4.99 -6.58 -32.19
CA ARG A 82 -4.56 -6.71 -33.60
C ARG A 82 -5.42 -7.68 -34.42
N LEU A 83 -6.14 -8.58 -33.76
CA LEU A 83 -7.08 -9.50 -34.41
C LEU A 83 -8.48 -8.90 -34.58
N ALA A 84 -8.79 -7.82 -33.85
CA ALA A 84 -10.06 -7.11 -33.90
C ALA A 84 -10.08 -5.90 -34.87
N SER A 85 -8.97 -5.61 -35.58
CA SER A 85 -8.82 -4.56 -36.59
C SER A 85 -8.60 -5.14 -37.98
#